data_AF-G5GNL0-F1
#
_entry.id   AF-G5GNL0-F1
#
_cell.length_a   1.000
_cell.length_b   1.000
_cell.length_c   1.000
_cell.angle_alpha   90.00
_cell.angle_beta   90.00
_cell.angle_gamma   90.00
#
_symmetry.space_group_name_H-M   'P 1'
#
loop_
_entity.id
_entity.type
_entity.pdbx_description
1 polymer ?
#
loop_
_entity_poly.entity_id
_entity_poly.type
_entity_poly.pdbx_seq_one_letter_code
_entity_poly.pdbx_strand_id
1 'polypeptide(L)' 'MSDLGNAIRRTEAAMRALEARMQSAVGDLDYETHLHEKRALTAALLALRKRREQENTQRNIQ' A
#
# COMPACT_ATOMS: atom_id res chain seq x y z
N MET A 1 -1.67 -14.15 12.05
CA MET A 1 -0.39 -13.55 11.62
C MET A 1 -0.10 -13.66 10.11
N SER A 2 -0.74 -14.56 9.33
CA SER A 2 -0.51 -14.61 7.86
C SER A 2 -1.36 -13.61 7.06
N ASP A 3 -2.56 -13.25 7.55
CA ASP A 3 -3.49 -12.37 6.84
C ASP A 3 -2.95 -10.94 6.65
N LEU A 4 -2.35 -10.37 7.70
CA LEU A 4 -1.78 -9.03 7.65
C LEU A 4 -0.57 -8.95 6.70
N GLY A 5 0.29 -9.98 6.71
CA GLY A 5 1.40 -10.09 5.75
C GLY A 5 0.92 -10.24 4.31
N ASN A 6 -0.15 -10.99 4.08
CA ASN A 6 -0.79 -11.10 2.77
C ASN A 6 -1.43 -9.78 2.32
N ALA A 7 -2.07 -9.04 3.23
CA ALA A 7 -2.61 -7.72 2.94
C ALA A 7 -1.50 -6.73 2.52
N ILE A 8 -0.38 -6.69 3.25
CA ILE A 8 0.79 -5.85 2.90
C ILE A 8 1.30 -6.20 1.50
N ARG A 9 1.54 -7.48 1.21
CA ARG A 9 2.05 -7.93 -0.10
C ARG A 9 1.10 -7.59 -1.25
N ARG A 10 -0.22 -7.72 -1.03
CA ARG A 10 -1.23 -7.34 -2.03
C ARG A 10 -1.21 -5.83 -2.29
N THR A 11 -1.14 -5.01 -1.26
CA THR A 11 -1.06 -3.55 -1.41
C THR A 11 0.22 -3.12 -2.11
N GLU A 12 1.36 -3.76 -1.82
CA GLU A 12 2.63 -3.50 -2.52
C GLU A 12 2.57 -3.90 -4.00
N ALA A 13 1.90 -5.01 -4.33
CA ALA A 13 1.68 -5.41 -5.72
C ALA A 13 0.77 -4.42 -6.46
N ALA A 14 -0.31 -3.95 -5.80
CA ALA A 14 -1.20 -2.94 -6.36
C ALA A 14 -0.48 -1.61 -6.62
N MET A 15 0.39 -1.17 -5.70
CA MET A 15 1.23 0.01 -5.91
C MET A 15 2.15 -0.13 -7.12
N ARG A 16 2.85 -1.27 -7.28
CA ARG A 16 3.72 -1.51 -8.44
C ARG A 16 2.94 -1.49 -9.76
N ALA A 17 1.76 -2.10 -9.78
CA ALA A 17 0.90 -2.09 -10.96
C ALA A 17 0.41 -0.66 -11.29
N LEU A 18 0.05 0.14 -10.27
CA LEU A 18 -0.34 1.52 -10.44
C LEU A 18 0.82 2.37 -10.98
N GLU A 19 2.03 2.21 -10.44
CA GLU A 19 3.21 2.95 -10.90
C GLU A 19 3.55 2.64 -12.37
N ALA A 20 3.39 1.39 -12.80
CA ALA A 20 3.54 1.02 -14.21
C ALA A 20 2.49 1.72 -15.11
N ARG A 21 1.22 1.80 -14.66
CA ARG A 21 0.17 2.54 -15.37
C ARG A 21 0.44 4.04 -15.41
N MET A 22 0.91 4.62 -14.30
CA MET A 22 1.30 6.02 -14.23
C MET A 22 2.43 6.35 -15.20
N GLN A 23 3.41 5.46 -15.36
CA GLN A 23 4.49 5.63 -16.34
C GLN A 23 3.98 5.67 -17.78
N SER A 24 2.93 4.90 -18.10
CA SER A 24 2.29 4.95 -19.43
C SER A 24 1.36 6.16 -19.62
N ALA A 25 0.80 6.72 -18.54
CA ALA A 25 -0.16 7.83 -18.57
C ALA A 25 0.48 9.20 -18.32
N VAL A 26 1.82 9.32 -18.42
CA VAL A 26 2.52 10.58 -18.21
C VAL A 26 2.10 11.57 -19.31
N GLY A 27 1.44 12.66 -18.91
CA GLY A 27 0.93 13.67 -19.84
C GLY A 27 -0.54 13.51 -20.23
N ASP A 28 -1.19 12.41 -19.81
CA ASP A 28 -2.63 12.25 -19.95
C ASP A 28 -3.40 12.93 -18.81
N LEU A 29 -4.64 13.35 -19.12
CA LEU A 29 -5.54 14.01 -18.17
C LEU A 29 -5.82 13.15 -16.92
N ASP A 30 -5.71 11.83 -17.05
CA ASP A 30 -5.93 10.88 -15.96
C ASP A 30 -4.79 10.83 -14.93
N TYR A 31 -3.70 11.58 -15.12
CA TYR A 31 -2.56 11.57 -14.20
C TYR A 31 -2.95 11.93 -12.75
N GLU A 32 -3.86 12.89 -12.55
CA GLU A 32 -4.36 13.26 -11.21
C GLU A 32 -5.14 12.12 -10.54
N THR A 33 -5.97 11.39 -11.30
CA THR A 33 -6.71 10.21 -10.81
C THR A 33 -5.73 9.15 -10.27
N HIS A 34 -4.65 8.90 -11.00
CA HIS A 34 -3.62 7.96 -10.57
C HIS A 34 -2.86 8.47 -9.33
N LEU A 35 -2.67 9.77 -9.18
CA LEU A 35 -2.04 10.37 -8.00
C LEU A 35 -2.90 10.18 -6.74
N HIS A 36 -4.21 10.34 -6.86
CA HIS A 36 -5.16 10.07 -5.78
C HIS A 36 -5.14 8.60 -5.37
N GLU A 37 -5.17 7.68 -6.34
CA GLU A 37 -5.09 6.25 -6.06
C GLU A 37 -3.75 5.87 -5.39
N LYS A 38 -2.64 6.48 -5.82
CA LYS A 38 -1.32 6.27 -5.21
C LYS A 38 -1.28 6.70 -3.74
N ARG A 39 -1.89 7.85 -3.43
CA ARG A 39 -2.01 8.35 -2.05
C ARG A 39 -2.84 7.41 -1.18
N ALA A 40 -3.96 6.92 -1.70
CA ALA A 40 -4.83 5.97 -0.98
C ALA A 40 -4.10 4.65 -0.67
N LEU A 41 -3.41 4.07 -1.66
CA LEU A 41 -2.61 2.85 -1.47
C LEU A 41 -1.47 3.05 -0.48
N THR A 42 -0.80 4.20 -0.52
CA THR A 42 0.27 4.55 0.42
C THR A 42 -0.24 4.64 1.86
N ALA A 43 -1.39 5.30 2.06
CA ALA A 43 -2.02 5.40 3.37
C ALA A 43 -2.44 4.03 3.92
N ALA A 44 -3.03 3.18 3.06
CA ALA A 44 -3.39 1.80 3.42
C ALA A 44 -2.16 0.97 3.83
N LEU A 45 -1.06 1.07 3.07
CA LEU A 45 0.18 0.36 3.39
C LEU A 45 0.77 0.81 4.72
N LEU A 46 0.77 2.12 5.00
CA LEU A 46 1.23 2.67 6.27
C LEU A 46 0.39 2.15 7.45
N ALA A 47 -0.94 2.13 7.30
CA ALA A 47 -1.83 1.61 8.33
C ALA A 47 -1.59 0.12 8.62
N LEU A 48 -1.40 -0.69 7.57
CA LEU A 48 -1.10 -2.12 7.71
C LEU A 48 0.25 -2.36 8.40
N ARG A 49 1.28 -1.56 8.08
CA ARG A 49 2.60 -1.66 8.71
C ARG A 49 2.55 -1.28 10.19
N LYS A 50 1.85 -0.19 10.55
CA LYS A 50 1.63 0.20 11.96
C LYS A 50 0.89 -0.89 12.74
N ARG A 51 -0.14 -1.50 12.14
CA ARG A 51 -0.86 -2.61 12.77
C ARG A 51 0.06 -3.83 12.99
N ARG A 52 0.97 -4.11 12.06
CA ARG A 52 1.94 -5.21 12.19
C ARG A 52 2.93 -4.96 13.30
N GLU A 53 3.40 -3.72 13.43
CA GLU A 53 4.26 -3.29 14.54
C GLU A 53 3.56 -3.47 15.88
N GLN A 54 2.30 -3.02 16.00
CA GLN A 54 1.49 -3.21 17.21
C GLN A 54 1.28 -4.69 17.56
N GLU A 55 0.95 -5.55 16.58
CA GLU A 55 0.81 -6.99 16.80
C GLU A 55 2.13 -7.61 17.28
N ASN A 56 3.28 -7.19 16.73
CA ASN A 56 4.58 -7.68 17.16
C ASN A 56 4.97 -7.17 18.56
N THR A 57 4.70 -5.90 18.87
CA THR A 57 4.93 -5.33 20.20
C THR A 57 4.08 -6.04 21.25
N GLN A 58 2.78 -6.26 20.99
CA GLN A 58 1.89 -7.00 21.90
C GLN A 58 2.37 -8.43 22.13
N ARG A 59 2.90 -9.09 21.09
CA ARG A 59 3.43 -10.46 21.18
C ARG A 59 4.72 -10.58 21.99
N ASN A 60 5.51 -9.51 22.06
CA ASN A 60 6.77 -9.49 22.81
C ASN A 60 6.59 -9.10 24.28
N ILE A 61 5.39 -8.68 24.70
CA ILE A 61 5.06 -8.29 26.08
C ILE A 61 4.22 -9.38 26.79
N GLN A 62 3.84 -10.46 26.09
CA GLN A 62 3.28 -11.70 26.65
C GLN A 62 4.36 -12.74 26.88
#